data_AF-A0A382Q0V9-F1
#
_entry.id   AF-A0A382Q0V9-F1
#
_cell.length_a   1.000
_cell.length_b   1.000
_cell.length_c   1.000
_cell.angle_alpha   90.00
_cell.angle_beta   90.00
_cell.angle_gamma   90.00
#
_symmetry.space_group_name_H-M   'P 1'
#
loop_
_entity.id
_entity.type
_entity.pdbx_description
1 polymer ?
#
loop_
_entity_poly.entity_id
_entity_poly.type
_entity_poly.pdbx_seq_one_letter_code
_entity_poly.pdbx_strand_id
1 'polypeptide(L)'
;VVGIAILALITTLLVNVLGTGIAATAQLDRRTERIELAHHVHRLLRERLEIVRPQGWEKEGRRLPVFVGEAGGIRFITTRPPWPDLGGLALDWLYLNNGQLMLAERPFAGAYDARTGYDINDGKILARGIGTLRVSYFGRAGRQRATW
;
A
#
# COMPACT_ATOMS: atom_id res chain seq x y z
N VAL A 1 16.29 45.40 41.65
CA VAL A 1 15.25 44.36 41.79
C VAL A 1 14.26 44.37 40.62
N VAL A 2 13.66 45.50 40.27
CA VAL A 2 12.71 45.61 39.12
C VAL A 2 13.29 45.14 37.78
N GLY A 3 14.57 45.42 37.49
CA GLY A 3 15.22 44.96 36.26
C GLY A 3 15.36 43.44 36.11
N ILE A 4 15.49 42.70 37.21
CA ILE A 4 15.59 41.23 37.20
C ILE A 4 14.22 40.60 36.92
N ALA A 5 13.14 41.19 37.45
CA ALA A 5 11.77 40.74 37.20
C ALA A 5 11.35 40.92 35.73
N ILE A 6 11.74 42.03 35.10
CA ILE A 6 11.48 42.28 33.68
C ILE A 6 12.28 41.30 32.80
N LEU A 7 13.53 41.03 33.14
CA LEU A 7 14.36 40.07 32.41
C LEU A 7 13.79 38.64 32.51
N ALA A 8 13.30 38.25 33.69
CA ALA A 8 12.64 36.96 33.92
C ALA A 8 11.32 36.83 33.13
N LEU A 9 10.55 37.91 33.02
CA LEU A 9 9.31 37.96 32.24
C LEU A 9 9.60 37.82 30.74
N ILE A 10 10.60 38.55 30.23
CA ILE A 10 11.00 38.49 28.81
C ILE A 10 11.52 37.10 28.44
N THR A 11 12.32 36.47 29.31
CA THR A 11 12.83 35.12 29.07
C THR A 11 11.73 34.06 29.12
N THR A 12 10.75 34.15 30.03
CA THR A 12 9.59 33.23 30.02
C THR A 12 8.71 33.42 28.79
N LEU A 13 8.55 34.66 28.30
CA LEU A 13 7.79 34.92 27.07
C LEU A 13 8.49 34.32 25.84
N LEU A 14 9.81 34.49 25.73
CA LEU A 14 10.62 33.94 24.64
C LEU A 14 10.60 32.41 24.62
N VAL A 15 10.74 31.76 25.78
CA VAL A 15 10.73 30.29 25.88
C VAL A 15 9.36 29.71 25.47
N ASN A 16 8.26 30.35 25.87
CA ASN A 16 6.91 29.90 25.49
C ASN A 16 6.61 30.08 23.99
N VAL A 17 7.08 31.18 23.38
CA VAL A 17 6.90 31.44 21.94
C VAL A 17 7.77 30.51 21.08
N LEU A 18 9.02 30.24 21.49
CA LEU A 18 9.86 29.27 20.78
C LEU A 18 9.35 27.82 20.92
N GLY A 19 8.90 27.43 22.12
CA GLY A 19 8.37 26.08 22.36
C GLY A 19 7.12 25.76 21.54
N THR A 20 6.21 26.73 21.38
CA THR A 20 5.01 26.58 20.55
C THR A 20 5.32 26.60 19.05
N GLY A 21 6.27 27.42 18.60
CA GLY A 21 6.71 27.46 17.21
C GLY A 21 7.33 26.14 16.72
N ILE A 22 8.21 25.53 17.52
CA ILE A 22 8.90 24.28 17.17
C ILE A 22 7.92 23.09 17.18
N ALA A 23 6.95 23.07 18.09
CA ALA A 23 5.92 22.04 18.11
C ALA A 23 4.96 22.15 16.90
N ALA A 24 4.62 23.37 16.48
CA ALA A 24 3.76 23.61 15.33
C ALA A 24 4.43 23.19 14.01
N THR A 25 5.73 23.47 13.83
CA THR A 25 6.47 23.05 12.63
C THR A 25 6.62 21.53 12.55
N ALA A 26 6.98 20.87 13.67
CA ALA A 26 7.09 19.41 13.72
C ALA A 26 5.76 18.69 13.40
N GLN A 27 4.62 19.30 13.75
CA GLN A 27 3.31 18.77 13.42
C GLN A 27 2.95 18.96 11.94
N LEU A 28 3.37 20.07 11.34
CA LEU A 28 3.21 20.34 9.90
C LEU A 28 4.07 19.40 9.07
N ASP A 29 5.33 19.18 9.44
CA ASP A 29 6.25 18.30 8.70
C ASP A 29 5.72 16.87 8.62
N ARG A 30 5.26 16.30 9.76
CA ARG A 30 4.63 14.97 9.79
C ARG A 30 3.36 14.88 8.94
N ARG A 31 2.63 15.98 8.80
CA ARG A 31 1.42 16.02 7.96
C ARG A 31 1.80 16.03 6.49
N THR A 32 2.82 16.79 6.10
CA THR A 32 3.35 16.85 4.74
C THR A 32 3.89 15.48 4.31
N GLU A 33 4.73 14.84 5.12
CA GLU A 33 5.27 13.50 4.85
C GLU A 33 4.17 12.46 4.63
N ARG A 34 3.09 12.50 5.42
CA ARG A 34 1.94 11.60 5.27
C ARG A 34 1.19 11.83 3.96
N ILE A 35 1.04 13.09 3.54
CA ILE A 35 0.37 13.44 2.29
C ILE A 35 1.21 12.99 1.09
N GLU A 36 2.53 13.21 1.13
CA GLU A 36 3.44 12.74 0.09
C GLU A 36 3.43 11.22 -0.04
N LEU A 37 3.48 10.50 1.08
CA LEU A 37 3.36 9.05 1.09
C LEU A 37 2.02 8.58 0.52
N ALA A 38 0.92 9.24 0.88
CA ALA A 38 -0.41 8.92 0.33
C ALA A 38 -0.46 9.12 -1.19
N HIS A 39 0.11 10.21 -1.71
CA HIS A 39 0.20 10.45 -3.15
C HIS A 39 1.08 9.41 -3.86
N HIS A 40 2.22 9.04 -3.27
CA HIS A 40 3.10 8.04 -3.83
C HIS A 40 2.42 6.67 -3.91
N VAL A 41 1.78 6.24 -2.83
CA VAL A 41 1.02 4.98 -2.78
C VAL A 41 -0.15 5.01 -3.77
N HIS A 42 -0.89 6.11 -3.84
CA HIS A 42 -1.99 6.26 -4.79
C HIS A 42 -1.52 6.13 -6.25
N ARG A 43 -0.43 6.82 -6.60
CA ARG A 43 0.15 6.77 -7.94
C ARG A 43 0.64 5.36 -8.28
N LEU A 44 1.37 4.71 -7.37
CA LEU A 44 1.84 3.33 -7.57
C LEU A 44 0.66 2.37 -7.80
N LEU A 45 -0.37 2.44 -6.96
CA LEU A 45 -1.55 1.58 -7.09
C LEU A 45 -2.27 1.84 -8.42
N ARG A 46 -2.38 3.10 -8.83
CA ARG A 46 -2.97 3.46 -10.12
C ARG A 46 -2.18 2.86 -11.28
N GLU A 47 -0.87 3.08 -11.34
CA GLU A 47 0.01 2.54 -12.39
C GLU A 47 -0.10 1.01 -12.48
N ARG A 48 -0.19 0.32 -11.33
CA ARG A 48 -0.34 -1.13 -11.27
C ARG A 48 -1.72 -1.61 -11.72
N LEU A 49 -2.78 -0.93 -11.29
CA LEU A 49 -4.15 -1.30 -11.63
C LEU A 49 -4.49 -1.01 -13.10
N GLU A 50 -3.86 0.00 -13.71
CA GLU A 50 -4.03 0.34 -15.14
C GLU A 50 -3.50 -0.75 -16.08
N ILE A 51 -2.49 -1.51 -15.65
CA ILE A 51 -1.86 -2.58 -16.44
C ILE A 51 -2.36 -3.99 -16.08
N VAL A 52 -3.48 -4.08 -15.36
CA VAL A 52 -4.07 -5.36 -14.94
C VAL A 52 -4.54 -6.16 -16.15
N ARG A 53 -4.32 -7.48 -16.11
CA ARG A 53 -4.79 -8.43 -17.12
C ARG A 53 -5.82 -9.40 -16.53
N PRO A 54 -6.91 -9.71 -17.26
CA PRO A 54 -7.92 -10.69 -16.85
C PRO A 54 -7.43 -12.12 -17.09
N GLN A 55 -6.31 -12.48 -16.46
CA GLN A 55 -5.73 -13.82 -16.55
C GLN A 55 -6.19 -14.67 -15.36
N GLY A 56 -6.25 -15.98 -15.59
CA GLY A 56 -6.70 -16.96 -14.62
C GLY A 56 -5.64 -18.06 -14.45
N TRP A 57 -5.62 -18.73 -13.31
CA TRP A 57 -4.85 -19.96 -13.16
C TRP A 57 -5.53 -21.11 -13.87
N GLU A 58 -4.76 -22.00 -14.46
CA GLU A 58 -5.27 -23.29 -14.91
C GLU A 58 -5.05 -24.35 -13.81
N LYS A 59 -6.14 -24.95 -13.32
CA LYS A 59 -6.14 -26.04 -12.35
C LYS A 59 -7.08 -27.13 -12.82
N GLU A 60 -6.56 -28.33 -13.07
CA GLU A 60 -7.38 -29.50 -13.45
C GLU A 60 -8.31 -29.22 -14.65
N GLY A 61 -7.81 -28.49 -15.66
CA GLY A 61 -8.59 -28.10 -16.85
C GLY A 61 -9.63 -27.01 -16.61
N ARG A 62 -9.66 -26.40 -15.41
CA ARG A 62 -10.51 -25.24 -15.08
C ARG A 62 -9.68 -23.97 -14.98
N ARG A 63 -10.20 -22.88 -15.54
CA ARG A 63 -9.63 -21.54 -15.39
C ARG A 63 -10.22 -20.88 -14.14
N LEU A 64 -9.36 -20.63 -13.15
CA LEU A 64 -9.70 -19.96 -11.89
C LEU A 64 -9.36 -18.47 -12.00
N PRO A 65 -10.25 -17.56 -11.55
CA PRO A 65 -9.93 -16.14 -11.56
C PRO A 65 -8.81 -15.85 -10.55
N VAL A 66 -7.79 -15.11 -10.99
CA VAL A 66 -6.74 -14.60 -10.10
C VAL A 66 -7.11 -13.27 -9.48
N PHE A 67 -8.00 -12.51 -10.13
CA PHE A 67 -8.60 -11.32 -9.55
C PHE A 67 -9.58 -11.72 -8.44
N VAL A 68 -9.08 -11.80 -7.20
CA VAL A 68 -9.87 -12.13 -6.02
C VAL A 68 -9.62 -11.06 -4.97
N GLY A 69 -10.68 -10.30 -4.66
CA GLY A 69 -10.72 -9.44 -3.49
C GLY A 69 -11.19 -10.26 -2.29
N GLU A 70 -10.33 -10.42 -1.29
CA GLU A 70 -10.63 -11.08 -0.02
C GLU A 70 -10.70 -10.02 1.10
N ALA A 71 -11.24 -10.40 2.27
CA ALA A 71 -11.18 -9.54 3.44
C ALA A 71 -9.71 -9.33 3.84
N GLY A 72 -9.18 -8.14 3.58
CA GLY A 72 -7.80 -7.78 3.92
C GLY A 72 -6.81 -7.80 2.75
N GLY A 73 -7.23 -8.05 1.51
CA GLY A 73 -6.34 -7.95 0.35
C GLY A 73 -6.98 -8.16 -1.01
N ILE A 74 -6.21 -7.89 -2.06
CA ILE A 74 -6.56 -8.14 -3.45
C ILE A 74 -5.37 -8.74 -4.19
N ARG A 75 -5.62 -9.82 -4.93
CA ARG A 75 -4.67 -10.41 -5.87
C ARG A 75 -5.06 -10.01 -7.28
N PHE A 76 -4.08 -9.71 -8.13
CA PHE A 76 -4.30 -9.37 -9.53
C PHE A 76 -3.05 -9.66 -10.35
N ILE A 77 -3.20 -9.67 -11.69
CA ILE A 77 -2.08 -9.95 -12.61
C ILE A 77 -1.74 -8.68 -13.37
N THR A 78 -0.47 -8.31 -13.45
CA THR A 78 0.02 -7.16 -14.21
C THR A 78 0.97 -7.56 -15.33
N THR A 79 1.11 -6.71 -16.35
CA THR A 79 2.18 -6.88 -17.36
C THR A 79 3.45 -6.16 -16.93
N ARG A 80 4.61 -6.80 -17.08
CA ARG A 80 5.90 -6.14 -16.88
C ARG A 80 6.68 -5.97 -18.18
N PRO A 81 7.53 -4.92 -18.27
CA PRO A 81 8.51 -4.84 -19.33
C PRO A 81 9.40 -6.09 -19.28
N PRO A 82 9.82 -6.60 -20.44
CA PRO A 82 10.59 -7.84 -20.49
C PRO A 82 11.95 -7.68 -19.82
N TRP A 83 12.17 -8.40 -18.71
CA TRP A 83 13.52 -8.78 -18.27
C TRP A 83 14.02 -9.90 -19.20
N PRO A 84 15.34 -10.05 -19.44
CA PRO A 84 15.90 -10.94 -20.47
C PRO A 84 15.43 -12.40 -20.37
N ASP A 85 15.05 -12.86 -19.17
CA ASP A 85 14.68 -14.26 -18.96
C ASP A 85 13.18 -14.48 -18.73
N LEU A 86 12.42 -13.41 -18.43
CA LEU A 86 11.00 -13.46 -18.07
C LEU A 86 10.30 -12.16 -18.50
N GLY A 87 10.16 -11.97 -19.81
CA GLY A 87 9.03 -11.20 -20.33
C GLY A 87 7.75 -11.88 -19.88
N GLY A 88 7.10 -11.34 -18.86
CA GLY A 88 6.20 -12.16 -18.07
C GLY A 88 5.17 -11.33 -17.32
N LEU A 89 3.98 -11.90 -17.26
CA LEU A 89 2.96 -11.46 -16.33
C LEU A 89 3.49 -11.59 -14.90
N ALA A 90 3.11 -10.68 -14.03
CA ALA A 90 3.38 -10.76 -12.60
C ALA A 90 2.08 -10.97 -11.85
N LEU A 91 2.12 -11.82 -10.82
CA LEU A 91 1.10 -11.89 -9.80
C LEU A 91 1.45 -10.84 -8.74
N ASP A 92 0.53 -9.91 -8.51
CA ASP A 92 0.62 -8.88 -7.48
C ASP A 92 -0.41 -9.17 -6.39
N TRP A 93 0.00 -9.05 -5.13
CA TRP A 93 -0.86 -9.16 -3.96
C TRP A 93 -0.72 -7.93 -3.08
N LEU A 94 -1.79 -7.15 -3.00
CA LEU A 94 -1.92 -6.02 -2.09
C LEU A 94 -2.68 -6.49 -0.85
N TYR A 95 -2.07 -6.39 0.32
CA TYR A 95 -2.68 -6.89 1.56
C TYR A 95 -2.31 -6.04 2.77
N LEU A 96 -3.09 -6.21 3.85
CA LEU A 96 -2.81 -5.58 5.13
C LEU A 96 -2.14 -6.57 6.08
N ASN A 97 -1.04 -6.17 6.70
CA ASN A 97 -0.35 -6.95 7.72
C ASN A 97 0.09 -6.02 8.86
N ASN A 98 -0.36 -6.26 10.09
CA ASN A 98 0.03 -5.50 11.29
C ASN A 98 -0.04 -3.97 11.12
N GLY A 99 -1.10 -3.47 10.50
CA GLY A 99 -1.29 -2.03 10.24
C GLY A 99 -0.41 -1.47 9.12
N GLN A 100 0.21 -2.33 8.31
CA GLN A 100 1.03 -1.97 7.15
C GLN A 100 0.33 -2.43 5.87
N LEU A 101 0.30 -1.54 4.89
CA LEU A 101 -0.09 -1.90 3.53
C LEU A 101 1.13 -2.49 2.84
N MET A 102 1.01 -3.73 2.38
CA MET A 102 2.09 -4.49 1.77
C MET A 102 1.75 -4.84 0.32
N LEU A 103 2.77 -4.86 -0.53
CA LEU A 103 2.68 -5.34 -1.91
C LEU A 103 3.71 -6.46 -2.11
N ALA A 104 3.22 -7.68 -2.28
CA ALA A 104 4.04 -8.81 -2.68
C ALA A 104 3.89 -9.08 -4.18
N GLU A 105 4.96 -9.55 -4.79
CA GLU A 105 5.03 -9.72 -6.24
C GLU A 105 5.79 -10.99 -6.58
N ARG A 106 5.27 -11.76 -7.53
CA ARG A 106 5.92 -12.97 -8.05
C ARG A 106 5.70 -13.12 -9.56
N PRO A 107 6.60 -13.78 -10.30
CA PRO A 107 6.35 -14.15 -11.69
C PRO A 107 5.08 -15.02 -11.82
N PHE A 108 4.27 -14.78 -12.85
CA PHE A 108 3.07 -15.56 -13.13
C PHE A 108 3.31 -16.51 -14.32
N ALA A 109 3.24 -17.82 -14.05
CA ALA A 109 3.50 -18.88 -15.03
C ALA A 109 2.24 -19.53 -15.62
N GLY A 110 1.03 -19.07 -15.27
CA GLY A 110 -0.24 -19.62 -15.80
C GLY A 110 -0.71 -20.93 -15.15
N ALA A 111 0.19 -21.82 -14.77
CA ALA A 111 -0.14 -23.01 -13.99
C ALA A 111 -0.54 -22.65 -12.55
N TYR A 112 -1.57 -23.30 -12.01
CA TYR A 112 -1.86 -23.23 -10.58
C TYR A 112 -0.72 -23.88 -9.80
N ASP A 113 0.03 -23.08 -9.05
CA ASP A 113 1.05 -23.57 -8.13
C ASP A 113 0.53 -23.37 -6.71
N ALA A 114 0.35 -24.44 -5.94
CA ALA A 114 -0.06 -24.36 -4.53
C ALA A 114 0.97 -23.60 -3.66
N ARG A 115 2.21 -23.44 -4.14
CA ARG A 115 3.27 -22.61 -3.53
C ARG A 115 3.16 -21.13 -3.91
N THR A 116 2.17 -20.74 -4.73
CA THR A 116 1.77 -19.33 -4.92
C THR A 116 1.06 -18.73 -3.71
N GLY A 117 0.89 -19.51 -2.63
CA GLY A 117 0.70 -18.95 -1.30
C GLY A 117 1.85 -18.00 -1.01
N TYR A 118 1.59 -16.70 -1.13
CA TYR A 118 2.50 -15.69 -0.65
C TYR A 118 2.74 -15.93 0.83
N ASP A 119 4.01 -15.92 1.25
CA ASP A 119 4.29 -15.68 2.65
C ASP A 119 3.85 -14.24 2.94
N ILE A 120 3.14 -14.02 4.04
CA ILE A 120 2.69 -12.69 4.48
C ILE A 120 3.88 -11.74 4.73
N ASN A 121 5.10 -12.27 4.78
CA ASN A 121 6.34 -11.53 4.98
C ASN A 121 7.10 -11.20 3.69
N ASP A 122 6.67 -11.70 2.51
CA ASP A 122 7.38 -11.47 1.24
C ASP A 122 7.10 -10.10 0.61
N GLY A 123 6.18 -9.33 1.20
CA GLY A 123 5.74 -8.04 0.67
C GLY A 123 6.69 -6.88 0.96
N LYS A 124 6.74 -5.93 0.04
CA LYS A 124 7.32 -4.60 0.29
C LYS A 124 6.30 -3.74 1.03
N ILE A 125 6.74 -3.05 2.08
CA ILE A 125 5.89 -2.10 2.82
C ILE A 125 5.67 -0.87 1.94
N LEU A 126 4.41 -0.56 1.63
CA LEU A 126 4.00 0.64 0.92
C LEU A 126 3.64 1.77 1.88
N ALA A 127 2.92 1.45 2.96
CA ALA A 127 2.47 2.41 3.95
C ALA A 127 2.37 1.78 5.34
N ARG A 128 2.48 2.60 6.39
CA ARG A 128 2.28 2.20 7.79
C ARG A 128 1.11 2.97 8.39
N GLY A 129 0.50 2.41 9.44
CA GLY A 129 -0.65 3.02 10.12
C GLY A 129 -1.96 2.88 9.35
N ILE A 130 -2.06 1.90 8.44
CA ILE A 130 -3.28 1.62 7.68
C ILE A 130 -4.17 0.69 8.52
N GLY A 131 -5.33 1.19 8.96
CA GLY A 131 -6.24 0.43 9.82
C GLY A 131 -7.18 -0.50 9.04
N THR A 132 -7.46 -0.22 7.77
CA THR A 132 -8.42 -1.01 6.99
C THR A 132 -8.11 -0.92 5.50
N LEU A 133 -8.22 -2.06 4.81
CA LEU A 133 -8.22 -2.15 3.36
C LEU A 133 -9.59 -2.67 2.91
N ARG A 134 -10.28 -1.92 2.05
CA ARG A 134 -11.54 -2.34 1.42
C ARG A 134 -11.40 -2.26 -0.09
N VAL A 135 -11.84 -3.31 -0.76
CA VAL A 135 -11.78 -3.44 -2.20
C VAL A 135 -13.20 -3.57 -2.71
N SER A 136 -13.54 -2.80 -3.73
CA SER A 136 -14.84 -2.84 -4.38
C SER A 136 -14.61 -2.95 -5.88
N TYR A 137 -15.31 -3.89 -6.51
CA TYR A 137 -15.23 -4.12 -7.95
C TYR A 137 -16.46 -3.49 -8.61
N PHE A 138 -16.22 -2.60 -9.58
CA PHE A 138 -17.25 -1.96 -10.37
C PHE A 138 -17.19 -2.51 -11.80
N GLY A 139 -17.92 -3.60 -12.05
CA GLY A 139 -18.01 -4.22 -13.37
C GLY A 139 -19.08 -5.31 -13.41
N ARG A 140 -19.48 -5.74 -14.62
CA ARG A 140 -20.33 -6.91 -14.78
C ARG A 140 -19.56 -8.12 -14.28
N ALA A 141 -20.09 -8.82 -13.26
CA ALA A 141 -19.54 -10.08 -12.82
C ALA A 141 -19.45 -11.03 -14.03
N GLY A 142 -18.24 -11.35 -14.49
CA GLY A 142 -18.03 -12.48 -15.37
C GLY A 142 -18.60 -13.71 -14.66
N ARG A 143 -19.37 -14.53 -15.38
CA ARG A 143 -19.96 -15.77 -14.85
C ARG A 143 -18.85 -16.73 -14.38
N GLN A 144 -18.29 -16.52 -13.20
CA GLN A 144 -17.44 -17.48 -12.49
C GLN A 144 -17.31 -16.99 -11.05
N ARG A 145 -18.37 -17.26 -10.28
CA ARG A 145 -18.27 -17.29 -8.82
C ARG A 145 -17.43 -18.53 -8.51
N ALA A 146 -16.18 -18.35 -8.10
CA ALA A 146 -15.44 -19.43 -7.47
C ALA A 146 -16.06 -19.64 -6.08
N THR A 147 -16.94 -20.64 -5.97
CA THR A 147 -17.35 -21.21 -4.69
C THR A 147 -16.19 -22.06 -4.21
N TRP A 148 -15.49 -21.57 -3.19
CA TRP A 148 -14.56 -22.35 -2.38
C TRP A 148 -15.30 -22.81 -1.14
#